data_AF-A0A8T7LCP7-F1
#
_entry.id   AF-A0A8T7LCP7-F1
#
_cell.length_a   1.000
_cell.length_b   1.000
_cell.length_c   1.000
_cell.angle_alpha   90.00
_cell.angle_beta   90.00
_cell.angle_gamma   90.00
#
_symmetry.space_group_name_H-M   'P 1'
#
loop_
_entity.id
_entity.type
_entity.pdbx_description
1 polymer ?
#
loop_
_entity_poly.entity_id
_entity_poly.type
_entity_poly.pdbx_seq_one_letter_code
_entity_poly.pdbx_strand_id
1 'polypeptide(L)'
;MMELNGLYAGGSLAGEQLSGRVLSGTFVGVDLSDADLSYAALTGTFIMVSLRGANLRGADLTQARMIGVDIRDAVLPGDAPA
;
A
#
# COMPACT_ATOMS: atom_id res chain seq x y z
N MET A 1 9.09 5.52 -14.76
CA MET A 1 8.40 4.96 -13.58
C MET A 1 8.33 6.08 -12.55
N MET A 2 7.14 6.53 -12.13
CA MET A 2 7.05 7.49 -11.00
C MET A 2 7.47 6.73 -9.73
N GLU A 3 8.37 7.28 -8.92
CA GLU A 3 8.66 6.76 -7.59
C GLU A 3 7.79 7.50 -6.58
N LEU A 4 7.18 6.79 -5.62
CA LEU A 4 6.36 7.41 -4.58
C LEU A 4 7.18 7.57 -3.30
N ASN A 5 8.08 8.55 -3.30
CA ASN A 5 9.11 8.76 -2.26
C ASN A 5 8.92 10.07 -1.46
N GLY A 6 7.85 10.82 -1.71
CA GLY A 6 7.56 12.10 -1.04
C GLY A 6 6.65 11.99 0.19
N LEU A 7 6.16 13.15 0.66
CA LEU A 7 5.08 13.24 1.63
C LEU A 7 3.75 13.39 0.88
N TYR A 8 2.83 12.46 1.12
CA TYR A 8 1.47 12.46 0.60
C TYR A 8 0.50 12.57 1.78
N ALA A 9 -0.30 13.64 1.83
CA ALA A 9 -1.21 13.91 2.94
C ALA A 9 -2.63 14.15 2.41
N GLY A 10 -3.54 13.25 2.75
CA GLY A 10 -4.84 13.16 2.11
C GLY A 10 -4.73 12.80 0.61
N GLY A 11 -5.88 12.55 -0.01
CA GLY A 11 -5.95 12.16 -1.42
C GLY A 11 -6.20 10.67 -1.62
N SER A 12 -6.51 10.30 -2.85
CA SER A 12 -6.89 8.94 -3.23
C SER A 12 -6.00 8.45 -4.37
N LEU A 13 -5.56 7.22 -4.19
CA LEU A 13 -4.92 6.34 -5.15
C LEU A 13 -5.73 5.03 -5.21
N ALA A 14 -7.04 5.11 -4.94
CA ALA A 14 -7.91 3.94 -4.90
C ALA A 14 -8.04 3.33 -6.30
N GLY A 15 -7.94 2.00 -6.38
CA GLY A 15 -7.99 1.26 -7.64
C GLY A 15 -6.79 1.47 -8.56
N GLU A 16 -5.75 2.18 -8.13
CA GLU A 16 -4.57 2.44 -8.96
C GLU A 16 -3.72 1.19 -9.16
N GLN A 17 -3.12 1.07 -10.36
CA GLN A 17 -2.20 -0.01 -10.70
C GLN A 17 -0.80 0.32 -10.20
N LEU A 18 -0.45 -0.21 -9.02
CA LEU A 18 0.81 0.03 -8.30
C LEU A 18 1.69 -1.22 -8.18
N SER A 19 1.40 -2.26 -8.95
CA SER A 19 2.09 -3.54 -8.90
C SER A 19 3.60 -3.38 -9.15
N GLY A 20 4.44 -4.01 -8.32
CA GLY A 20 5.89 -3.99 -8.48
C GLY A 20 6.56 -2.63 -8.21
N ARG A 21 5.81 -1.62 -7.73
CA ARG A 21 6.35 -0.28 -7.49
C ARG A 21 7.00 -0.17 -6.12
N VAL A 22 7.83 0.85 -5.97
CA VAL A 22 8.43 1.21 -4.68
C VAL A 22 7.66 2.38 -4.07
N LEU A 23 7.11 2.16 -2.87
CA LEU A 23 6.47 3.16 -2.04
C LEU A 23 7.34 3.39 -0.80
N SER A 24 8.23 4.36 -0.88
CA SER A 24 9.22 4.69 0.16
C SER A 24 8.93 6.02 0.89
N GLY A 25 7.87 6.73 0.48
CA GLY A 25 7.46 8.01 1.06
C GLY A 25 6.75 7.91 2.40
N THR A 26 6.23 9.04 2.86
CA THR A 26 5.29 9.12 4.00
C THR A 26 3.89 9.37 3.46
N PHE A 27 2.94 8.52 3.82
CA PHE A 27 1.54 8.58 3.42
C PHE A 27 0.69 8.80 4.66
N VAL A 28 -0.07 9.89 4.72
CA VAL A 28 -0.91 10.26 5.86
C VAL A 28 -2.35 10.43 5.38
N GLY A 29 -3.25 9.55 5.82
CA GLY A 29 -4.66 9.62 5.43
C GLY A 29 -4.93 9.37 3.95
N VAL A 30 -4.00 8.73 3.25
CA VAL A 30 -4.15 8.41 1.82
C VAL A 30 -5.05 7.19 1.68
N ASP A 31 -5.97 7.25 0.72
CA ASP A 31 -6.81 6.12 0.34
C ASP A 31 -6.14 5.30 -0.77
N LEU A 32 -5.74 4.07 -0.45
CA LEU A 32 -5.21 3.05 -1.36
C LEU A 32 -6.20 1.86 -1.47
N SER A 33 -7.49 2.08 -1.20
CA SER A 33 -8.49 1.02 -1.30
C SER A 33 -8.56 0.44 -2.71
N ASP A 34 -8.72 -0.87 -2.83
CA ASP A 34 -8.79 -1.62 -4.09
C ASP A 34 -7.57 -1.46 -5.02
N ALA A 35 -6.48 -0.82 -4.57
CA ALA A 35 -5.27 -0.65 -5.36
C ALA A 35 -4.55 -1.99 -5.58
N ASP A 36 -3.98 -2.18 -6.77
CA ASP A 36 -3.10 -3.31 -7.04
C ASP A 36 -1.68 -2.98 -6.56
N LEU A 37 -1.32 -3.45 -5.36
CA LEU A 37 0.01 -3.32 -4.76
C LEU A 37 0.78 -4.64 -4.83
N SER A 38 0.38 -5.57 -5.71
CA SER A 38 1.01 -6.88 -5.80
C SER A 38 2.49 -6.73 -6.15
N TYR A 39 3.35 -7.47 -5.46
CA TYR A 39 4.81 -7.42 -5.62
C TYR A 39 5.46 -6.04 -5.37
N ALA A 40 4.73 -5.07 -4.82
CA ALA A 40 5.29 -3.76 -4.49
C ALA A 40 6.25 -3.85 -3.29
N ALA A 41 7.24 -2.96 -3.24
CA ALA A 41 8.10 -2.76 -2.08
C ALA A 41 7.59 -1.55 -1.28
N LEU A 42 6.96 -1.81 -0.14
CA LEU A 42 6.46 -0.78 0.76
C LEU A 42 7.51 -0.58 1.86
N THR A 43 8.41 0.37 1.66
CA THR A 43 9.50 0.71 2.59
C THR A 43 9.27 2.03 3.33
N GLY A 44 8.13 2.68 3.06
CA GLY A 44 7.75 3.97 3.62
C GLY A 44 6.99 3.90 4.95
N THR A 45 6.46 5.06 5.36
CA THR A 45 5.61 5.21 6.55
C THR A 45 4.17 5.49 6.13
N PHE A 46 3.23 4.69 6.64
CA PHE A 46 1.80 4.74 6.33
C PHE A 46 1.02 5.03 7.61
N ILE A 47 0.37 6.19 7.69
CA ILE A 47 -0.35 6.67 8.87
C ILE A 47 -1.80 6.90 8.48
N MET A 48 -2.74 6.20 9.11
CA MET A 48 -4.18 6.30 8.81
C MET A 48 -4.52 6.06 7.33
N VAL A 49 -3.71 5.24 6.65
CA VAL A 49 -3.92 4.88 5.24
C VAL A 49 -5.00 3.80 5.15
N SER A 50 -5.85 3.87 4.12
CA SER A 50 -6.79 2.79 3.82
C SER A 50 -6.20 1.87 2.76
N LEU A 51 -6.10 0.58 3.04
CA LEU A 51 -5.71 -0.50 2.12
C LEU A 51 -6.88 -1.48 1.93
N ARG A 52 -8.13 -1.02 2.08
CA ARG A 52 -9.28 -1.91 2.05
C ARG A 52 -9.45 -2.54 0.69
N GLY A 53 -9.60 -3.84 0.59
CA GLY A 53 -9.67 -4.53 -0.70
C GLY A 53 -8.39 -4.50 -1.53
N ALA A 54 -7.30 -3.88 -1.04
CA ALA A 54 -6.06 -3.75 -1.79
C ALA A 54 -5.40 -5.12 -1.98
N ASN A 55 -4.79 -5.34 -3.13
CA ASN A 55 -4.03 -6.55 -3.41
C ASN A 55 -2.56 -6.37 -3.00
N LEU A 56 -2.14 -6.96 -1.88
CA LEU A 56 -0.74 -6.95 -1.42
C LEU A 56 -0.03 -8.29 -1.67
N ARG A 57 -0.56 -9.12 -2.58
CA ARG A 57 0.04 -10.43 -2.88
C ARG A 57 1.50 -10.28 -3.26
N GLY A 58 2.38 -10.92 -2.49
CA GLY A 58 3.83 -10.89 -2.72
C GLY A 58 4.49 -9.54 -2.48
N ALA A 59 3.78 -8.56 -1.91
CA ALA A 59 4.38 -7.29 -1.54
C ALA A 59 5.39 -7.46 -0.39
N ASP A 60 6.49 -6.71 -0.47
CA ASP A 60 7.47 -6.62 0.61
C ASP A 60 7.06 -5.50 1.58
N LEU A 61 6.68 -5.90 2.80
CA LEU A 61 6.32 -5.01 3.89
C LEU A 61 7.39 -4.97 5.00
N THR A 62 8.55 -5.60 4.82
CA THR A 62 9.54 -5.84 5.87
C THR A 62 10.11 -4.56 6.49
N GLN A 63 10.07 -3.45 5.76
CA GLN A 63 10.50 -2.12 6.21
C GLN A 63 9.33 -1.13 6.35
N ALA A 64 8.09 -1.55 6.11
CA ALA A 64 6.93 -0.68 6.19
C ALA A 64 6.62 -0.29 7.65
N ARG A 65 6.44 1.01 7.90
CA ARG A 65 5.87 1.46 9.17
C ARG A 65 4.37 1.70 9.00
N MET A 66 3.54 0.80 9.53
CA MET A 66 2.07 0.89 9.44
C MET A 66 1.46 1.34 10.78
N ILE A 67 0.84 2.53 10.79
CA ILE A 67 0.20 3.12 11.98
C ILE A 67 -1.26 3.40 11.66
N GLY A 68 -2.18 2.68 12.32
CA GLY A 68 -3.62 2.87 12.11
C GLY A 68 -4.08 2.60 10.67
N VAL A 69 -3.36 1.73 9.95
CA VAL A 69 -3.69 1.36 8.57
C VAL A 69 -4.87 0.40 8.56
N ASP A 70 -5.85 0.65 7.69
CA ASP A 70 -7.03 -0.20 7.54
C ASP A 70 -6.80 -1.24 6.45
N ILE A 71 -6.60 -2.50 6.83
CA ILE A 71 -6.31 -3.63 5.93
C ILE A 71 -7.51 -4.56 5.73
N ARG A 72 -8.73 -4.14 6.10
CA ARG A 72 -9.92 -4.99 5.93
C ARG A 72 -10.10 -5.38 4.47
N ASP A 73 -10.41 -6.65 4.23
CA ASP A 73 -10.65 -7.19 2.89
C ASP A 73 -9.43 -7.17 1.95
N ALA A 74 -8.24 -6.75 2.44
CA ALA A 74 -7.01 -6.79 1.66
C ALA A 74 -6.52 -8.24 1.47
N VAL A 75 -5.91 -8.52 0.32
CA VAL A 75 -5.16 -9.77 0.09
C VAL A 75 -3.76 -9.57 0.66
N LEU A 76 -3.37 -10.31 1.70
CA LEU A 76 -2.09 -10.11 2.39
C LEU A 76 -0.93 -10.86 1.72
N PRO A 77 0.33 -10.43 1.96
CA PRO A 77 1.48 -11.18 1.50
C PRO A 77 1.47 -12.61 2.06
N GLY A 78 1.55 -13.61 1.18
CA GLY A 78 1.56 -15.01 1.57
C GLY A 78 0.17 -15.66 1.59
N ASP A 79 -0.92 -14.89 1.39
CA ASP A 79 -2.21 -15.48 1.10
C ASP A 79 -2.11 -16.23 -0.24
N ALA A 80 -2.10 -17.56 -0.16
CA ALA A 80 -2.32 -18.40 -1.33
C ALA A 80 -3.79 -18.23 -1.73
N PRO A 81 -4.12 -18.17 -3.04
CA PRO A 81 -5.50 -18.40 -3.43
C PRO A 81 -5.91 -19.78 -2.88
N ALA A 82 -7.01 -19.81 -2.14
CA ALA A 82 -7.65 -21.04 -1.72
C ALA A 82 -8.01 -21.91 -2.92
#